data_AF-A0A0P9I4W5-F1
#
_entry.id   AF-A0A0P9I4W5-F1
#
_cell.length_a   1.000
_cell.length_b   1.000
_cell.length_c   1.000
_cell.angle_alpha   90.00
_cell.angle_beta   90.00
_cell.angle_gamma   90.00
#
_symmetry.space_group_name_H-M   'P 1'
#
loop_
_entity.id
_entity.type
_entity.pdbx_description
1 polymer ?
#
loop_
_entity_poly.entity_id
_entity_poly.type
_entity_poly.pdbx_seq_one_letter_code
_entity_poly.pdbx_strand_id
1 'polypeptide(L)'
;MDIFKRTPTVVSVTITTLREDLASFIEPYAPSPDRRVSALQKVAGQDIATVVRIDPIIPTINDDEKDFEKLVSTLADVDVKQITIATMKPVRGFFSTLKQTNPPVYEKLFRLYADGKWVVGYKYLREELRRRILEKLRPIVLKHDLSFASCREGFSHLNTTLCDGTAYCRKLIDAYFR
;
A
#
# COMPACT_ATOMS: atom_id res chain seq x y z
N MET A 1 -20.62 -2.52 -10.70
CA MET A 1 -20.21 -3.93 -10.56
C MET A 1 -20.42 -4.72 -11.85
N ASP A 2 -21.48 -4.44 -12.61
CA ASP A 2 -21.85 -5.18 -13.83
C ASP A 2 -20.74 -5.30 -14.87
N ILE A 3 -19.89 -4.30 -15.02
CA ILE A 3 -18.74 -4.33 -15.95
C ILE A 3 -17.65 -5.26 -15.42
N PHE A 4 -17.34 -5.20 -14.12
CA PHE A 4 -16.26 -6.00 -13.51
C PHE A 4 -16.55 -7.50 -13.55
N LYS A 5 -17.83 -7.90 -13.62
CA LYS A 5 -18.23 -9.30 -13.73
C LYS A 5 -18.11 -9.87 -15.15
N ARG A 6 -17.94 -9.02 -16.16
CA ARG A 6 -17.86 -9.45 -17.57
C ARG A 6 -16.46 -9.86 -18.02
N THR A 7 -15.43 -9.50 -17.25
CA THR A 7 -14.03 -9.79 -17.57
C THR A 7 -13.27 -10.14 -16.29
N PRO A 8 -12.18 -10.93 -16.37
CA PRO A 8 -11.27 -11.10 -15.24
C PRO A 8 -10.82 -9.73 -14.72
N THR A 9 -11.24 -9.39 -13.51
CA THR A 9 -11.08 -8.06 -12.93
C THR A 9 -10.58 -8.19 -11.50
N VAL A 10 -9.59 -7.36 -11.16
CA VAL A 10 -9.15 -7.12 -9.79
C VAL A 10 -9.37 -5.64 -9.48
N VAL A 11 -9.94 -5.35 -8.31
CA VAL A 11 -10.13 -3.99 -7.84
C VAL A 11 -9.06 -3.68 -6.80
N SER A 12 -8.21 -2.71 -7.09
CA SER A 12 -7.17 -2.23 -6.19
C SER A 12 -7.55 -0.87 -5.61
N VAL A 13 -7.56 -0.74 -4.29
CA VAL A 13 -7.82 0.54 -3.60
C VAL A 13 -6.64 0.89 -2.70
N THR A 14 -6.23 2.16 -2.71
CA THR A 14 -5.24 2.66 -1.75
C THR A 14 -5.92 2.95 -0.42
N ILE A 15 -5.41 2.41 0.68
CA ILE A 15 -5.81 2.75 2.06
C ILE A 15 -4.52 2.81 2.89
N THR A 16 -4.08 4.02 3.25
CA THR A 16 -2.80 4.24 3.93
C THR A 16 -2.86 4.13 5.45
N THR A 17 -4.06 4.28 6.03
CA THR A 17 -4.34 4.26 7.48
C THR A 17 -5.85 4.23 7.73
N LEU A 18 -6.28 3.76 8.91
CA LEU A 18 -7.67 3.87 9.39
C LEU A 18 -7.94 5.19 10.13
N ARG A 19 -6.90 5.97 10.40
CA ARG A 19 -7.01 7.22 11.15
C ARG A 19 -7.42 8.38 10.25
N GLU A 20 -8.58 8.98 10.51
CA GLU A 20 -9.12 10.09 9.68
C GLU A 20 -8.20 11.32 9.66
N ASP A 21 -7.54 11.64 10.77
CA ASP A 21 -6.61 12.77 10.88
C ASP A 21 -5.36 12.56 10.00
N LEU A 22 -4.82 11.34 9.98
CA LEU A 22 -3.71 11.00 9.09
C LEU A 22 -4.14 10.86 7.64
N ALA A 23 -5.32 10.27 7.38
CA ALA A 23 -5.84 10.11 6.03
C ALA A 23 -6.10 11.48 5.36
N SER A 24 -6.71 12.42 6.07
CA SER A 24 -6.93 13.79 5.58
C SER A 24 -5.64 14.58 5.44
N PHE A 25 -4.60 14.28 6.24
CA PHE A 25 -3.27 14.86 6.04
C PHE A 25 -2.58 14.34 4.78
N ILE A 26 -2.66 13.03 4.50
CA ILE A 26 -1.97 12.39 3.35
C ILE A 26 -2.76 12.61 2.05
N GLU A 27 -4.09 12.51 2.10
CA GLU A 27 -5.00 12.50 0.96
C GLU A 27 -6.27 13.36 1.25
N PRO A 28 -6.15 14.70 1.36
CA PRO A 28 -7.20 15.58 1.90
C PRO A 28 -8.52 15.57 1.14
N TYR A 29 -8.51 15.18 -0.14
CA TYR A 29 -9.70 15.14 -1.00
C TYR A 29 -10.20 13.71 -1.27
N ALA A 30 -9.54 12.69 -0.71
CA ALA A 30 -9.97 11.32 -0.87
C ALA A 30 -11.15 11.00 0.07
N PRO A 31 -12.00 10.02 -0.28
CA PRO A 31 -12.97 9.48 0.67
C PRO A 31 -12.29 8.96 1.95
N SER A 32 -13.00 9.05 3.08
CA SER A 32 -12.54 8.53 4.37
C SER A 32 -12.12 7.06 4.28
N PRO A 33 -11.18 6.59 5.14
CA PRO A 33 -10.77 5.20 5.18
C PRO A 33 -11.96 4.23 5.29
N ASP A 34 -12.93 4.52 6.16
CA ASP A 34 -14.11 3.67 6.36
C ASP A 34 -14.96 3.53 5.10
N ARG A 35 -15.09 4.60 4.31
CA ARG A 35 -15.81 4.55 3.03
C ARG A 35 -15.06 3.70 2.01
N ARG A 36 -13.74 3.73 2.02
CA ARG A 36 -12.89 2.90 1.15
C ARG A 36 -12.95 1.42 1.56
N VAL A 37 -12.91 1.11 2.86
CA VAL A 37 -13.12 -0.24 3.40
C VAL A 37 -14.51 -0.75 3.03
N SER A 38 -15.56 0.06 3.23
CA SER A 38 -16.94 -0.29 2.85
C SER A 38 -17.08 -0.55 1.35
N ALA A 39 -16.36 0.20 0.51
CA ALA A 39 -16.35 -0.03 -0.93
C ALA A 39 -15.70 -1.38 -1.27
N LEU A 40 -14.57 -1.72 -0.64
CA LEU A 40 -13.92 -3.02 -0.79
C LEU A 40 -14.83 -4.16 -0.37
N GLN A 41 -15.48 -4.06 0.79
CA GLN A 41 -16.42 -5.07 1.28
C GLN A 41 -17.55 -5.34 0.29
N LYS A 42 -18.12 -4.28 -0.31
CA LYS A 42 -19.16 -4.40 -1.34
C LYS A 42 -18.65 -5.04 -2.62
N VAL A 43 -17.40 -4.80 -3.01
CA VAL A 43 -16.79 -5.43 -4.20
C VAL A 43 -16.49 -6.90 -3.92
N ALA A 44 -15.88 -7.20 -2.77
CA ALA A 44 -15.51 -8.56 -2.38
C ALA A 44 -16.74 -9.46 -2.25
N GLY A 45 -17.84 -8.96 -1.66
CA GLY A 45 -19.12 -9.65 -1.59
C GLY A 45 -19.84 -9.86 -2.92
N GLN A 46 -19.18 -9.56 -4.05
CA GLN A 46 -19.65 -9.84 -5.41
C GLN A 46 -18.69 -10.79 -6.16
N ASP A 47 -17.83 -11.50 -5.42
CA ASP A 47 -16.82 -12.44 -5.91
C ASP A 47 -15.79 -11.80 -6.86
N ILE A 48 -15.57 -10.49 -6.74
CA ILE A 48 -14.53 -9.77 -7.47
C ILE A 48 -13.30 -9.67 -6.57
N ALA A 49 -12.14 -10.11 -7.07
CA ALA A 49 -10.90 -10.04 -6.32
C ALA A 49 -10.58 -8.59 -5.92
N THR A 50 -10.37 -8.37 -4.64
CA THR A 50 -9.98 -7.07 -4.08
C THR A 50 -8.56 -7.14 -3.53
N VAL A 51 -7.79 -6.10 -3.80
CA VAL A 51 -6.44 -5.93 -3.26
C VAL A 51 -6.29 -4.52 -2.71
N VAL A 52 -5.41 -4.34 -1.74
CA VAL A 52 -5.16 -3.02 -1.14
C VAL A 52 -3.72 -2.61 -1.33
N ARG A 53 -3.53 -1.32 -1.57
CA ARG A 53 -2.21 -0.70 -1.57
C ARG A 53 -2.09 0.19 -0.34
N ILE A 54 -1.15 -0.14 0.54
CA ILE A 54 -0.68 0.75 1.60
C ILE A 54 0.58 1.41 1.06
N ASP A 55 0.38 2.20 0.01
CA ASP A 55 1.40 2.85 -0.79
C ASP A 55 0.98 4.31 -0.98
N PRO A 56 1.59 5.27 -0.26
CA PRO A 56 2.87 5.11 0.44
C PRO A 56 2.79 4.67 1.91
N ILE A 57 3.81 3.94 2.35
CA ILE A 57 4.32 3.92 3.72
C ILE A 57 5.24 5.12 3.91
N ILE A 58 4.83 6.03 4.78
CA ILE A 58 5.54 7.24 5.15
C ILE A 58 6.16 7.02 6.54
N PRO A 59 7.50 6.88 6.62
CA PRO A 59 8.17 6.62 7.89
C PRO A 59 7.81 7.65 8.95
N THR A 60 7.58 7.21 10.19
CA THR A 60 7.13 7.99 11.36
C THR A 60 5.72 8.55 11.29
N ILE A 61 4.94 8.27 10.24
CA ILE A 61 3.58 8.79 10.07
C ILE A 61 2.54 7.67 10.06
N ASN A 62 2.72 6.65 9.21
CA ASN A 62 1.79 5.51 9.12
C ASN A 62 2.51 4.15 9.11
N ASP A 63 3.70 4.07 9.71
CA ASP A 63 4.51 2.84 9.81
C ASP A 63 4.58 2.26 11.25
N ASP A 64 3.70 2.71 12.15
CA ASP A 64 3.50 2.08 13.45
C ASP A 64 2.87 0.69 13.28
N GLU A 65 3.42 -0.31 13.97
CA GLU A 65 3.04 -1.71 13.78
C GLU A 65 1.64 -2.02 14.31
N LYS A 66 1.19 -1.36 15.39
CA LYS A 66 -0.14 -1.61 15.97
C LYS A 66 -1.21 -1.01 15.08
N ASP A 67 -0.99 0.22 14.61
CA ASP A 67 -1.91 0.88 13.67
C ASP A 67 -1.95 0.11 12.34
N PHE A 68 -0.80 -0.38 11.87
CA PHE A 68 -0.73 -1.20 10.66
C PHE A 68 -1.42 -2.56 10.83
N GLU A 69 -1.21 -3.27 11.94
CA GLU A 69 -1.90 -4.53 12.25
C GLU A 69 -3.41 -4.35 12.32
N LYS A 70 -3.88 -3.26 12.95
CA LYS A 70 -5.32 -2.94 12.97
C LYS A 70 -5.87 -2.74 11.56
N LEU A 71 -5.16 -1.99 10.70
CA LEU A 71 -5.53 -1.82 9.30
C LEU A 71 -5.57 -3.17 8.57
N VAL A 72 -4.50 -3.96 8.65
CA VAL A 72 -4.41 -5.29 8.01
C VAL A 72 -5.56 -6.20 8.46
N SER A 73 -5.84 -6.28 9.76
CA SER A 73 -6.96 -7.07 10.30
C SER A 73 -8.30 -6.62 9.72
N THR A 74 -8.57 -5.31 9.70
CA THR A 74 -9.82 -4.78 9.13
C THR A 74 -9.96 -5.08 7.65
N LEU A 75 -8.85 -5.08 6.90
CA LEU A 75 -8.84 -5.44 5.48
C LEU A 75 -9.08 -6.93 5.26
N ALA A 76 -8.52 -7.79 6.12
CA ALA A 76 -8.77 -9.22 6.10
C ALA A 76 -10.25 -9.53 6.37
N ASP A 77 -10.86 -8.84 7.34
CA ASP A 77 -12.29 -9.00 7.70
C ASP A 77 -13.26 -8.67 6.55
N VAL A 78 -12.82 -7.88 5.56
CA VAL A 78 -13.62 -7.54 4.35
C VAL A 78 -13.18 -8.30 3.09
N ASP A 79 -12.50 -9.43 3.28
CA ASP A 79 -12.10 -10.38 2.24
C ASP A 79 -11.15 -9.82 1.16
N VAL A 80 -10.29 -8.86 1.55
CA VAL A 80 -9.13 -8.47 0.73
C VAL A 80 -8.21 -9.67 0.55
N LYS A 81 -7.67 -9.88 -0.65
CA LYS A 81 -6.79 -11.03 -0.94
C LYS A 81 -5.30 -10.73 -0.81
N GLN A 82 -4.92 -9.47 -1.05
CA GLN A 82 -3.53 -9.05 -1.10
C GLN A 82 -3.35 -7.64 -0.54
N ILE A 83 -2.25 -7.45 0.18
CA ILE A 83 -1.72 -6.14 0.55
C ILE A 83 -0.40 -5.90 -0.19
N THR A 84 -0.33 -4.76 -0.87
CA THR A 84 0.89 -4.25 -1.47
C THR A 84 1.36 -3.01 -0.74
N ILE A 85 2.64 -2.96 -0.35
CA ILE A 85 3.21 -1.79 0.29
C ILE A 85 4.35 -1.20 -0.53
N ALA A 86 4.59 0.09 -0.41
CA ALA A 86 5.81 0.71 -0.88
C ALA A 86 6.12 1.94 -0.04
N THR A 87 7.41 2.21 0.20
CA THR A 87 7.84 3.43 0.88
C THR A 87 7.57 4.65 0.01
N MET A 88 7.26 5.78 0.66
CA MET A 88 7.08 7.06 -0.01
C MET A 88 8.29 7.41 -0.89
N LYS A 89 8.04 7.97 -2.06
CA LYS A 89 9.07 8.35 -3.02
C LYS A 89 8.87 9.82 -3.42
N PRO A 90 9.36 10.77 -2.62
CA PRO A 90 9.22 12.19 -2.91
C PRO A 90 9.70 12.56 -4.31
N VAL A 91 8.91 13.37 -5.02
CA VAL A 91 9.35 14.01 -6.27
C VAL A 91 10.09 15.31 -5.98
N ARG A 92 10.73 15.88 -7.00
CA ARG A 92 11.33 17.22 -6.89
C ARG A 92 10.27 18.24 -6.47
N GLY A 93 10.64 19.16 -5.58
CA GLY A 93 9.73 20.17 -5.03
C GLY A 93 8.92 19.72 -3.81
N PHE A 94 8.73 18.42 -3.58
CA PHE A 94 7.95 17.89 -2.45
C PHE A 94 8.39 18.48 -1.10
N PHE A 95 9.70 18.41 -0.80
CA PHE A 95 10.24 18.89 0.48
C PHE A 95 10.11 20.41 0.63
N SER A 96 10.17 21.17 -0.46
CA SER A 96 9.97 22.62 -0.42
C SER A 96 8.53 22.98 -0.06
N THR A 97 7.56 22.29 -0.66
CA THR A 97 6.13 22.44 -0.32
C THR A 97 5.87 22.00 1.11
N LEU A 98 6.36 20.82 1.50
CA LEU A 98 6.16 20.27 2.85
C LEU A 98 6.76 21.19 3.93
N LYS A 99 7.91 21.83 3.67
CA LYS A 99 8.50 22.81 4.58
C LYS A 99 7.57 23.99 4.85
N GLN A 100 6.79 24.42 3.86
CA GLN A 100 5.86 25.55 3.98
C GLN A 100 4.56 25.13 4.66
N THR A 101 4.05 23.93 4.35
CA THR A 101 2.73 23.48 4.83
C THR A 101 2.79 22.77 6.18
N ASN A 102 3.86 22.04 6.48
CA ASN A 102 4.02 21.31 7.74
C ASN A 102 5.52 21.18 8.13
N PRO A 103 6.11 22.23 8.73
CA PRO A 103 7.52 22.25 9.13
C PRO A 103 7.94 21.07 10.05
N PRO A 104 7.14 20.67 11.08
CA PRO A 104 7.50 19.54 11.93
C PRO A 104 7.63 18.20 11.18
N VAL A 105 6.72 17.93 10.23
CA VAL A 105 6.79 16.71 9.41
C VAL A 105 7.95 16.80 8.40
N TYR A 106 8.18 17.98 7.83
CA TYR A 106 9.34 18.23 6.98
C TYR A 106 10.65 17.87 7.69
N GLU A 107 10.86 18.32 8.93
CA GLU A 107 12.12 18.06 9.65
C GLU A 107 12.41 16.57 9.81
N LYS A 108 11.40 15.78 10.16
CA LYS A 108 11.53 14.32 10.33
C LYS A 108 11.84 13.64 8.99
N LEU A 109 11.02 13.90 7.97
CA LEU A 109 11.16 13.24 6.68
C LEU A 109 12.42 13.70 5.94
N PHE A 110 12.75 14.99 5.96
CA PHE A 110 13.94 15.49 5.27
C PHE A 110 15.22 14.84 5.80
N ARG A 111 15.34 14.66 7.12
CA ARG A 111 16.46 13.95 7.75
C ARG A 111 16.52 12.49 7.32
N LEU A 112 15.38 11.78 7.32
CA LEU A 112 15.32 10.37 6.91
C LEU A 112 15.69 10.15 5.44
N TYR A 113 15.36 11.10 4.57
CA TYR A 113 15.67 11.03 3.15
C TYR A 113 16.98 11.75 2.79
N ALA A 114 17.75 12.26 3.74
CA ALA A 114 18.94 13.06 3.46
C ALA A 114 19.98 12.28 2.64
N ASP A 115 20.19 11.01 3.00
CA ASP A 115 21.06 10.02 2.35
C ASP A 115 20.35 9.18 1.26
N GLY A 116 19.11 9.56 0.90
CA GLY A 116 18.31 8.88 -0.10
C GLY A 116 18.84 9.04 -1.53
N LYS A 117 18.55 8.08 -2.40
CA LYS A 117 19.01 8.04 -3.80
C LYS A 117 17.94 8.54 -4.77
N TRP A 118 18.31 9.39 -5.72
CA TRP A 118 17.43 9.76 -6.83
C TRP A 118 17.43 8.68 -7.92
N VAL A 119 16.25 8.21 -8.29
CA VAL A 119 16.03 7.24 -9.36
C VAL A 119 14.85 7.70 -10.20
N VAL A 120 15.12 8.05 -11.47
CA VAL A 120 14.10 8.46 -12.46
C VAL A 120 13.13 9.52 -11.90
N GLY A 121 13.67 10.57 -11.29
CA GLY A 121 12.86 11.70 -10.78
C GLY A 121 12.24 11.52 -9.39
N TYR A 122 12.42 10.37 -8.75
CA TYR A 122 11.92 10.08 -7.41
C TYR A 122 13.07 9.91 -6.41
N LYS A 123 12.93 10.44 -5.20
CA LYS A 123 13.88 10.24 -4.10
C LYS A 123 13.51 8.99 -3.31
N TYR A 124 14.31 7.95 -3.42
CA TYR A 124 14.14 6.71 -2.67
C TYR A 124 14.80 6.87 -1.31
N LEU A 125 14.15 6.34 -0.27
CA LEU A 125 14.78 6.15 1.04
C LEU A 125 15.99 5.21 0.91
N ARG A 126 16.98 5.30 1.82
CA ARG A 126 18.14 4.40 1.80
C ARG A 126 17.67 2.94 1.81
N GLU A 127 18.38 2.08 1.07
CA GLU A 127 17.99 0.68 0.87
C GLU A 127 17.76 -0.08 2.17
N GLU A 128 18.66 0.07 3.13
CA GLU A 128 18.57 -0.56 4.45
C GLU A 128 17.28 -0.19 5.20
N LEU A 129 16.85 1.07 5.16
CA LEU A 129 15.62 1.51 5.82
C LEU A 129 14.38 1.00 5.10
N ARG A 130 14.39 1.00 3.76
CA ARG A 130 13.29 0.43 2.98
C ARG A 130 13.13 -1.05 3.31
N ARG A 131 14.24 -1.81 3.30
CA ARG A 131 14.25 -3.23 3.67
C ARG A 131 13.69 -3.44 5.08
N ARG A 132 14.17 -2.67 6.07
CA ARG A 132 13.71 -2.76 7.46
C ARG A 132 12.21 -2.53 7.59
N ILE A 133 11.65 -1.54 6.89
CA ILE A 133 10.21 -1.29 6.89
C ILE A 133 9.44 -2.50 6.32
N LEU A 134 9.89 -3.05 5.19
CA LEU A 134 9.23 -4.21 4.60
C LEU A 134 9.31 -5.45 5.49
N GLU A 135 10.50 -5.77 6.01
CA GLU A 135 10.72 -6.92 6.90
C GLU A 135 9.92 -6.81 8.19
N LYS A 136 9.69 -5.59 8.68
CA LYS A 136 8.86 -5.31 9.87
C LYS A 136 7.38 -5.51 9.59
N LEU A 137 6.87 -5.00 8.46
CA LEU A 137 5.42 -4.99 8.17
C LEU A 137 4.93 -6.27 7.49
N ARG A 138 5.78 -6.97 6.73
CA ARG A 138 5.43 -8.20 6.01
C ARG A 138 4.86 -9.30 6.92
N PRO A 139 5.47 -9.65 8.07
CA PRO A 139 4.93 -10.70 8.95
C PRO A 139 3.51 -10.43 9.42
N ILE A 140 3.15 -9.16 9.63
CA ILE A 140 1.81 -8.75 10.02
C ILE A 140 0.81 -9.11 8.91
N VAL A 141 1.12 -8.80 7.65
CA VAL A 141 0.26 -9.18 6.51
C VAL A 141 0.07 -10.69 6.43
N LEU A 142 1.16 -11.46 6.55
CA LEU A 142 1.13 -12.91 6.44
C LEU A 142 0.39 -13.59 7.60
N LYS A 143 0.43 -13.01 8.81
CA LYS A 143 -0.30 -13.50 9.98
C LYS A 143 -1.82 -13.52 9.78
N HIS A 144 -2.32 -12.66 8.89
CA HIS A 144 -3.75 -12.57 8.55
C HIS A 144 -4.09 -13.33 7.25
N ASP A 145 -3.25 -14.27 6.81
CA ASP A 145 -3.44 -15.10 5.61
C ASP A 145 -3.59 -14.30 4.30
N LEU A 146 -3.12 -13.06 4.28
CA LEU A 146 -3.13 -12.19 3.11
C LEU A 146 -1.86 -12.37 2.28
N SER A 147 -1.99 -12.31 0.96
CA SER A 147 -0.81 -12.23 0.09
C SER A 147 -0.09 -10.90 0.28
N PHE A 148 1.25 -10.94 0.30
CA PHE A 148 2.10 -9.78 0.47
C PHE A 148 2.85 -9.46 -0.81
N ALA A 149 2.93 -8.17 -1.15
CA ALA A 149 3.86 -7.68 -2.15
C ALA A 149 4.45 -6.32 -1.77
N SER A 150 5.63 -6.05 -2.31
CA SER A 150 6.23 -4.71 -2.35
C SER A 150 6.34 -4.23 -3.79
N CYS A 151 6.10 -2.94 -4.03
CA CYS A 151 6.14 -2.35 -5.36
C CYS A 151 7.29 -1.36 -5.50
N ARG A 152 8.14 -1.54 -6.53
CA ARG A 152 9.31 -0.70 -6.80
C ARG A 152 10.23 -0.52 -5.58
N GLU A 153 10.36 -1.56 -4.77
CA GLU A 153 11.27 -1.56 -3.61
C GLU A 153 12.57 -2.34 -3.88
N GLY A 154 12.67 -3.10 -4.97
CA GLY A 154 13.88 -3.88 -5.26
C GLY A 154 14.06 -5.12 -4.38
N PHE A 155 13.04 -5.51 -3.60
CA PHE A 155 13.05 -6.70 -2.73
C PHE A 155 11.98 -7.71 -3.15
N SER A 156 11.93 -8.06 -4.43
CA SER A 156 10.92 -8.98 -4.98
C SER A 156 10.90 -10.36 -4.31
N HIS A 157 12.04 -10.81 -3.77
CA HIS A 157 12.14 -12.05 -3.00
C HIS A 157 11.30 -12.06 -1.71
N LEU A 158 10.85 -10.89 -1.23
CA LEU A 158 9.92 -10.79 -0.10
C LEU A 158 8.46 -11.00 -0.51
N ASN A 159 8.13 -10.89 -1.80
CA ASN A 159 6.76 -10.94 -2.28
C ASN A 159 6.25 -12.40 -2.35
N THR A 160 4.99 -12.62 -2.00
CA THR A 160 4.29 -13.89 -2.21
C THR A 160 3.50 -13.91 -3.53
N THR A 161 3.32 -12.75 -4.17
CA THR A 161 2.57 -12.59 -5.42
C THR A 161 3.01 -11.33 -6.19
N LEU A 162 2.40 -11.07 -7.36
CA LEU A 162 2.62 -9.86 -8.16
C LEU A 162 1.97 -8.64 -7.51
N CYS A 163 2.69 -7.51 -7.48
CA CYS A 163 2.29 -6.31 -6.71
C CYS A 163 1.11 -5.49 -7.30
N ASP A 164 0.59 -5.89 -8.45
CA ASP A 164 -0.51 -5.22 -9.17
C ASP A 164 -1.83 -6.01 -9.07
N GLY A 165 -1.85 -7.14 -8.36
CA GLY A 165 -3.02 -8.01 -8.23
C GLY A 165 -3.35 -8.82 -9.49
N THR A 166 -2.56 -8.72 -10.56
CA THR A 166 -2.85 -9.43 -11.82
C THR A 166 -2.81 -10.94 -11.68
N ALA A 167 -2.15 -11.47 -10.64
CA ALA A 167 -2.20 -12.89 -10.29
C ALA A 167 -3.64 -13.41 -10.11
N TYR A 168 -4.58 -12.59 -9.64
CA TYR A 168 -5.99 -12.96 -9.48
C TYR A 168 -6.81 -12.89 -10.78
N CYS A 169 -6.26 -12.29 -11.84
CA CYS A 169 -6.90 -12.22 -13.15
C CYS A 169 -6.31 -13.20 -14.16
N ARG A 170 -5.14 -13.76 -13.87
CA ARG A 170 -4.49 -14.75 -14.73
C ARG A 170 -5.09 -16.12 -14.46
N LYS A 171 -5.64 -16.75 -15.50
CA LYS A 171 -5.83 -18.20 -15.47
C LYS A 171 -4.45 -18.85 -15.49
N LEU A 172 -4.21 -19.82 -14.61
CA LEU A 172 -3.03 -20.67 -14.71
C LEU A 172 -3.01 -21.29 -16.11
N ILE A 173 -1.82 -21.40 -16.71
CA ILE A 173 -1.64 -22.01 -18.04
C ILE A 173 -2.29 -23.41 -18.08
N ASP A 174 -2.30 -24.13 -16.96
CA ASP A 174 -2.96 -25.44 -16.81
C ASP A 174 -4.47 -25.42 -17.08
N ALA A 175 -5.15 -24.29 -16.90
CA ALA A 175 -6.56 -24.14 -17.23
C ALA A 175 -6.82 -24.02 -18.74
N TYR A 176 -5.78 -23.82 -19.56
CA TYR A 176 -5.84 -23.85 -21.03
C TYR A 176 -5.52 -25.24 -21.62
N PHE A 177 -4.92 -26.12 -20.82
CA PHE A 177 -4.55 -27.48 -21.22
C PHE A 177 -5.48 -28.56 -20.64
N ARG A 178 -6.60 -28.17 -20.01
CA ARG A 178 -7.69 -29.06 -19.60
C ARG A 178 -8.87 -28.96 -20.54
#